data_AF-A0A4Y2H456-F1
#
_entry.id   AF-A0A4Y2H456-F1
#
_cell.length_a   1.000
_cell.length_b   1.000
_cell.length_c   1.000
_cell.angle_alpha   90.00
_cell.angle_beta   90.00
_cell.angle_gamma   90.00
#
_symmetry.space_group_name_H-M   'P 1'
#
loop_
_entity.id
_entity.type
_entity.pdbx_description
1 polymer ?
#
loop_
_entity_poly.entity_id
_entity_poly.type
_entity_poly.pdbx_seq_one_letter_code
_entity_poly.pdbx_strand_id
1 'polypeptide(L)'
;MQLVPTCMFGGDFNAHNIKWGSHKTTTRGKHLKSFAEKAGLDIIAPPTLTRYGLYSASFIDLAITKNFLYPYDINSVPELSSDHNPVIINFYFNYHTPKPDKIIKTNWKKYAIELCNLSAHPFHTVNNTDDLDKSVDSLTEEILNAYKNNSKELDPKIAKTNSKLRKIHTLRNKPKRDWQTTRNRAFNKLYNYFNNQAKNLKKELYHSEW
;
A
#
# COMPACT_ATOMS: atom_id res chain seq x y z
N MET A 1 -14.72 -4.70 21.57
CA MET A 1 -14.66 -4.93 20.11
C MET A 1 -15.12 -6.35 19.87
N GLN A 2 -16.30 -6.53 19.25
CA GLN A 2 -16.81 -7.86 18.90
C GLN A 2 -16.27 -8.22 17.52
N LEU A 3 -15.47 -9.27 17.43
CA LEU A 3 -14.91 -9.74 16.16
C LEU A 3 -15.99 -10.49 15.37
N VAL A 4 -16.14 -10.16 14.08
CA VAL A 4 -17.00 -10.89 13.13
C VAL A 4 -16.56 -12.37 13.01
N PRO A 5 -17.43 -13.29 12.52
CA PRO A 5 -17.19 -14.74 12.54
C PRO A 5 -15.88 -15.17 11.85
N THR A 6 -15.49 -14.46 10.79
CA THR A 6 -14.21 -14.63 10.09
C THR A 6 -13.61 -13.24 9.86
N CYS A 7 -12.38 -13.03 10.28
CA CYS A 7 -11.67 -11.78 10.07
C CYS A 7 -10.17 -12.01 9.90
N MET A 8 -9.52 -11.05 9.25
CA MET A 8 -8.08 -10.93 9.22
C MET A 8 -7.68 -9.47 9.49
N PHE A 9 -6.65 -9.30 10.29
CA PHE A 9 -5.98 -8.03 10.55
C PHE A 9 -4.53 -8.16 10.12
N GLY A 10 -3.98 -7.15 9.47
CA GLY A 10 -2.56 -7.07 9.14
C GLY A 10 -2.01 -5.72 9.57
N GLY A 11 -0.79 -5.69 10.10
CA GLY A 11 -0.16 -4.43 10.46
C GLY A 11 1.11 -4.59 11.29
N ASP A 12 1.69 -3.44 11.64
CA ASP A 12 2.82 -3.33 12.56
C ASP A 12 2.33 -3.33 14.02
N PHE A 13 2.54 -4.45 14.71
CA PHE A 13 2.12 -4.60 16.11
C PHE A 13 3.19 -4.10 17.09
N ASN A 14 4.43 -3.85 16.63
CA ASN A 14 5.59 -3.55 17.47
C ASN A 14 5.70 -4.52 18.68
N ALA A 15 5.43 -5.81 18.43
CA ALA A 15 5.36 -6.85 19.45
C ALA A 15 6.34 -7.98 19.10
N HIS A 16 7.23 -8.32 20.02
CA HIS A 16 8.24 -9.35 19.83
C HIS A 16 7.91 -10.58 20.67
N ASN A 17 7.89 -11.76 20.05
CA ASN A 17 7.75 -13.04 20.73
C ASN A 17 8.46 -14.13 19.94
N ILE A 18 9.10 -15.05 20.65
CA ILE A 18 9.77 -16.21 20.06
C ILE A 18 8.83 -17.08 19.22
N LYS A 19 7.51 -17.05 19.50
CA LYS A 19 6.50 -17.81 18.74
C LYS A 19 6.34 -17.38 17.28
N TRP A 20 6.72 -16.15 16.94
CA TRP A 20 6.76 -15.67 15.56
C TRP A 20 8.18 -15.29 15.12
N GLY A 21 9.20 -15.95 15.68
CA GLY A 21 10.58 -15.84 15.21
C GLY A 21 11.39 -14.68 15.78
N SER A 22 10.85 -13.86 16.69
CA SER A 22 11.66 -12.83 17.35
C SER A 22 12.69 -13.45 18.30
N HIS A 23 13.88 -12.83 18.42
CA HIS A 23 14.93 -13.29 19.33
C HIS A 23 14.56 -13.27 20.82
N LYS A 24 13.61 -12.41 21.21
CA LYS A 24 13.15 -12.26 22.59
C LYS A 24 11.65 -12.02 22.64
N THR A 25 11.07 -12.31 23.79
CA THR A 25 9.66 -12.01 24.07
C THR A 25 9.53 -10.74 24.93
N THR A 26 8.86 -9.72 24.41
CA THR A 26 8.56 -8.48 25.13
C THR A 26 7.19 -8.56 25.81
N THR A 27 6.90 -7.63 26.74
CA THR A 27 5.59 -7.53 27.40
C THR A 27 4.45 -7.40 26.38
N ARG A 28 4.62 -6.56 25.35
CA ARG A 28 3.67 -6.43 24.23
C ARG A 28 3.47 -7.76 23.51
N GLY A 29 4.54 -8.51 23.26
CA GLY A 29 4.44 -9.85 22.65
C GLY A 29 3.77 -10.89 23.53
N LYS A 30 3.91 -10.80 24.86
CA LYS A 30 3.14 -11.66 25.80
C LYS A 30 1.66 -11.32 25.75
N HIS A 31 1.31 -10.03 25.78
CA HIS A 31 -0.07 -9.58 25.72
C HIS A 31 -0.74 -9.95 24.40
N LEU A 32 -0.07 -9.72 23.27
CA LEU A 32 -0.61 -10.06 21.95
C LEU A 32 -0.88 -11.57 21.83
N LYS A 33 0.08 -12.40 22.25
CA LYS A 33 -0.08 -13.86 22.28
C LYS A 33 -1.24 -14.28 23.17
N SER A 34 -1.30 -13.78 24.41
CA SER A 34 -2.37 -14.13 25.35
C SER A 34 -3.74 -13.69 24.86
N PHE A 35 -3.83 -12.51 24.22
CA PHE A 35 -5.05 -12.04 23.59
C PHE A 35 -5.49 -12.97 22.46
N ALA A 36 -4.57 -13.33 21.55
CA ALA A 36 -4.86 -14.23 20.44
C ALA A 36 -5.36 -15.60 20.94
N GLU A 37 -4.69 -16.18 21.93
CA GLU A 37 -5.09 -17.45 22.55
C GLU A 37 -6.49 -17.38 23.16
N LYS A 38 -6.81 -16.32 23.92
CA LYS A 38 -8.13 -16.15 24.55
C LYS A 38 -9.24 -15.86 23.55
N ALA A 39 -8.92 -15.19 22.45
CA ALA A 39 -9.89 -14.81 21.43
C ALA A 39 -10.06 -15.87 20.32
N GLY A 40 -9.29 -16.97 20.36
CA GLY A 40 -9.28 -17.99 19.32
C GLY A 40 -8.75 -17.46 17.98
N LEU A 41 -7.64 -16.71 18.03
CA LEU A 41 -7.01 -16.11 16.86
C LEU A 41 -5.67 -16.77 16.57
N ASP A 42 -5.35 -16.89 15.29
CA ASP A 42 -4.03 -17.33 14.85
C ASP A 42 -3.17 -16.11 14.52
N ILE A 43 -1.91 -16.15 14.98
CA ILE A 43 -0.89 -15.16 14.61
C ILE A 43 0.00 -15.78 13.54
N ILE A 44 0.01 -15.17 12.37
CA ILE A 44 0.74 -15.64 11.20
C ILE A 44 1.87 -14.64 10.92
N ALA A 45 3.10 -15.14 10.89
CA ALA A 45 4.29 -14.37 10.57
C ALA A 45 4.94 -14.90 9.28
N PRO A 46 5.55 -14.03 8.45
CA PRO A 46 6.35 -14.48 7.32
C PRO A 46 7.60 -15.25 7.80
N PRO A 47 8.18 -16.11 6.96
CA PRO A 47 9.38 -16.88 7.29
C PRO A 47 10.65 -16.02 7.38
N THR A 48 10.60 -14.78 6.89
CA THR A 48 11.70 -13.81 6.89
C THR A 48 11.34 -12.54 7.63
N LEU A 49 12.35 -11.86 8.18
CA LEU A 49 12.19 -10.65 8.99
C LEU A 49 11.43 -9.57 8.22
N THR A 50 10.60 -8.79 8.93
CA THR A 50 9.72 -7.79 8.32
C THR A 50 10.27 -6.38 8.44
N ARG A 51 11.08 -6.11 9.46
CA ARG A 51 11.75 -4.83 9.66
C ARG A 51 13.26 -5.00 9.76
N TYR A 52 14.01 -4.09 9.15
CA TYR A 52 15.47 -4.03 9.15
C TYR A 52 15.98 -2.65 9.56
N GLY A 53 16.18 -2.45 10.87
CA GLY A 53 16.88 -1.29 11.41
C GLY A 53 18.39 -1.31 11.15
N LEU A 54 19.10 -0.28 11.60
CA LEU A 54 20.56 -0.16 11.44
C LEU A 54 21.32 -1.29 12.15
N TYR A 55 20.88 -1.63 13.37
CA TYR A 55 21.48 -2.64 14.23
C TYR A 55 20.48 -3.70 14.70
N SER A 56 19.32 -3.78 14.06
CA SER A 56 18.24 -4.68 14.45
C SER A 56 17.50 -5.20 13.24
N ALA A 57 16.90 -6.37 13.39
CA ALA A 57 15.87 -6.87 12.50
C ALA A 57 14.80 -7.60 13.31
N SER A 58 13.56 -7.57 12.86
CA SER A 58 12.45 -8.14 13.64
C SER A 58 11.24 -8.57 12.83
N PHE A 59 10.45 -9.46 13.42
CA PHE A 59 9.14 -9.90 12.96
C PHE A 59 8.05 -9.16 13.75
N ILE A 60 7.72 -7.95 13.33
CA ILE A 60 6.72 -7.11 14.02
C ILE A 60 5.52 -6.76 13.14
N ASP A 61 5.65 -6.96 11.84
CA ASP A 61 4.55 -6.88 10.89
C ASP A 61 3.94 -8.28 10.75
N LEU A 62 2.73 -8.45 11.28
CA LEU A 62 2.09 -9.76 11.43
C LEU A 62 0.70 -9.74 10.79
N ALA A 63 0.17 -10.93 10.53
CA ALA A 63 -1.24 -11.13 10.26
C ALA A 63 -1.89 -11.85 11.43
N ILE A 64 -3.12 -11.46 11.77
CA ILE A 64 -3.92 -12.10 12.81
C ILE A 64 -5.24 -12.51 12.18
N THR A 65 -5.59 -13.78 12.27
CA THR A 65 -6.80 -14.33 11.64
C THR A 65 -7.72 -14.95 12.67
N LYS A 66 -9.02 -15.00 12.35
CA LYS A 66 -10.03 -15.76 13.07
C LYS A 66 -10.75 -16.67 12.08
N ASN A 67 -10.79 -17.96 12.35
CA ASN A 67 -11.50 -18.95 11.53
C ASN A 67 -11.15 -18.85 10.03
N PHE A 68 -9.87 -18.65 9.72
CA PHE A 68 -9.40 -18.49 8.34
C PHE A 68 -8.75 -19.79 7.86
N LEU A 69 -9.55 -20.63 7.17
CA LEU A 69 -9.19 -22.00 6.80
C LEU A 69 -8.78 -22.16 5.33
N TYR A 70 -8.50 -21.07 4.62
CA TYR A 70 -8.10 -21.12 3.22
C TYR A 70 -6.61 -21.40 3.08
N PRO A 71 -6.17 -22.15 2.03
CA PRO A 71 -4.76 -22.25 1.71
C PRO A 71 -4.16 -20.87 1.47
N TYR A 72 -3.00 -20.62 2.07
CA TYR A 72 -2.32 -19.34 1.98
C TYR A 72 -0.80 -19.48 1.94
N ASP A 73 -0.15 -18.46 1.38
CA ASP A 73 1.28 -18.22 1.51
C ASP A 73 1.52 -16.83 2.11
N ILE A 74 2.54 -16.68 2.95
CA ILE A 74 2.94 -15.39 3.53
C ILE A 74 4.43 -15.17 3.37
N ASN A 75 4.81 -13.99 2.88
CA ASN A 75 6.21 -13.65 2.62
C ASN A 75 6.52 -12.19 2.96
N SER A 76 7.69 -11.94 3.54
CA SER A 76 8.27 -10.60 3.64
C SER A 76 9.18 -10.38 2.43
N VAL A 77 8.89 -9.34 1.65
CA VAL A 77 9.59 -9.07 0.39
C VAL A 77 10.52 -7.86 0.49
N PRO A 78 11.76 -7.91 -0.03
CA PRO A 78 12.73 -6.82 0.00
C PRO A 78 12.40 -5.75 -1.06
N GLU A 79 11.17 -5.26 -1.03
CA GLU A 79 10.65 -4.24 -1.93
C GLU A 79 10.40 -2.93 -1.19
N LEU A 80 10.10 -1.87 -1.95
CA LEU A 80 9.97 -0.49 -1.45
C LEU A 80 11.25 0.06 -0.79
N SER A 81 11.17 1.30 -0.32
CA SER A 81 12.32 2.04 0.24
C SER A 81 12.30 2.19 1.76
N SER A 82 11.31 1.63 2.45
CA SER A 82 11.22 1.64 3.91
C SER A 82 12.20 0.63 4.53
N ASP A 83 12.54 0.84 5.80
CA ASP A 83 13.17 -0.15 6.67
C ASP A 83 12.25 -1.34 6.96
N HIS A 84 10.94 -1.18 6.75
CA HIS A 84 9.99 -2.28 6.67
C HIS A 84 9.95 -2.88 5.25
N ASN A 85 9.95 -4.20 5.20
CA ASN A 85 9.61 -4.99 4.04
C ASN A 85 8.10 -5.22 4.03
N PRO A 86 7.42 -5.02 2.88
CA PRO A 86 6.02 -5.41 2.74
C PRO A 86 5.84 -6.90 3.07
N VAL A 87 4.76 -7.20 3.78
CA VAL A 87 4.29 -8.56 3.99
C VAL A 87 3.17 -8.84 2.99
N ILE A 88 3.40 -9.81 2.12
CA ILE A 88 2.42 -10.25 1.11
C ILE A 88 1.82 -11.56 1.60
N ILE A 89 0.49 -11.58 1.71
CA ILE A 89 -0.29 -12.78 2.00
C ILE A 89 -1.12 -13.10 0.76
N ASN A 90 -0.92 -14.28 0.20
CA ASN A 90 -1.66 -14.77 -0.95
C ASN A 90 -2.68 -15.79 -0.47
N PHE A 91 -3.91 -15.67 -0.92
CA PHE A 91 -4.99 -16.61 -0.66
C PHE A 91 -5.40 -17.30 -1.94
N TYR A 92 -5.59 -18.61 -1.86
CA TYR A 92 -6.01 -19.41 -3.00
C TYR A 92 -7.49 -19.70 -2.89
N PHE A 93 -8.28 -18.85 -3.54
CA PHE A 93 -9.73 -19.00 -3.65
C PHE A 93 -10.10 -19.75 -4.94
N ASN A 94 -11.14 -20.59 -4.86
CA ASN A 94 -11.72 -21.25 -6.04
C ASN A 94 -12.70 -20.35 -6.82
N TYR A 95 -12.74 -19.05 -6.50
CA TYR A 95 -13.56 -18.07 -7.21
C TYR A 95 -12.69 -16.94 -7.73
N HIS A 96 -13.05 -16.43 -8.92
CA HIS A 96 -12.39 -15.28 -9.51
C HIS A 96 -13.09 -14.01 -9.05
N THR A 97 -12.33 -13.08 -8.47
CA THR A 97 -12.82 -11.70 -8.31
C THR A 97 -13.05 -11.13 -9.71
N PRO A 98 -14.15 -10.38 -9.95
CA PRO A 98 -14.31 -9.65 -11.20
C PRO A 98 -13.05 -8.80 -11.39
N LYS A 99 -12.40 -8.95 -12.55
CA LYS A 99 -11.29 -8.06 -12.89
C LYS A 99 -11.89 -6.68 -13.08
N PRO A 100 -11.26 -5.60 -12.57
CA PRO A 100 -11.68 -4.28 -12.98
C PRO A 100 -11.52 -4.20 -14.50
N ASP A 101 -12.64 -4.10 -15.20
CA ASP A 101 -12.68 -4.06 -16.67
C ASP A 101 -11.94 -2.83 -17.22
N LYS A 102 -11.74 -1.82 -16.37
CA LYS A 102 -11.30 -0.48 -16.72
C LYS A 102 -10.21 0.00 -15.77
N ILE A 103 -9.11 0.50 -16.31
CA ILE A 103 -8.12 1.26 -15.54
C ILE A 103 -8.26 2.73 -15.92
N ILE A 104 -8.56 3.59 -14.95
CA ILE A 104 -8.68 5.03 -15.17
C ILE A 104 -7.34 5.69 -14.84
N LYS A 105 -6.83 6.52 -15.75
CA LYS A 105 -5.69 7.39 -15.50
C LYS A 105 -6.15 8.85 -15.53
N THR A 106 -5.89 9.55 -14.44
CA THR A 106 -6.22 10.97 -14.26
C THR A 106 -4.97 11.85 -14.34
N ASN A 107 -5.04 12.95 -15.08
CA ASN A 107 -4.05 14.02 -15.05
C ASN A 107 -4.34 14.94 -13.86
N TRP A 108 -3.76 14.61 -12.70
CA TRP A 108 -4.00 15.34 -11.45
C TRP A 108 -3.59 16.81 -11.51
N LYS A 109 -2.61 17.18 -12.34
CA LYS A 109 -2.20 18.59 -12.51
C LYS A 109 -3.28 19.39 -13.22
N LYS A 110 -3.79 18.88 -14.36
CA LYS A 110 -4.89 19.55 -15.08
C LYS A 110 -6.17 19.56 -14.27
N TYR A 111 -6.49 18.46 -13.59
CA TYR A 111 -7.63 18.39 -12.67
C TYR A 111 -7.54 19.45 -11.55
N ALA A 112 -6.37 19.59 -10.91
CA ALA A 112 -6.18 20.63 -9.89
C ALA A 112 -6.34 22.05 -10.46
N ILE A 113 -5.83 22.30 -11.67
CA ILE A 113 -6.01 23.59 -12.35
C ILE A 113 -7.49 23.85 -12.65
N GLU A 114 -8.22 22.85 -13.13
CA GLU A 114 -9.66 22.96 -13.42
C GLU A 114 -10.47 23.21 -12.15
N LEU A 115 -10.19 22.48 -11.06
CA LEU A 115 -10.81 22.73 -9.75
C LEU A 115 -10.56 24.14 -9.23
N CYS A 116 -9.33 24.66 -9.36
CA CYS A 116 -9.03 26.04 -8.98
C CYS A 116 -9.85 27.04 -9.81
N ASN A 117 -10.09 26.76 -11.09
CA ASN A 117 -10.91 27.62 -11.95
C ASN A 117 -12.41 27.56 -11.59
N LEU A 118 -12.91 26.43 -11.09
CA LEU A 118 -14.29 26.31 -10.58
C LEU A 118 -14.51 27.22 -9.35
N SER A 119 -13.50 27.35 -8.47
CA SER A 119 -13.58 28.22 -7.28
C SER A 119 -13.75 29.72 -7.58
N ALA A 120 -13.60 30.12 -8.84
CA ALA A 120 -13.87 31.48 -9.30
C ALA A 120 -15.35 31.74 -9.63
N HIS A 121 -16.24 30.73 -9.57
CA HIS A 121 -17.68 30.94 -9.70
C HIS A 121 -18.27 31.56 -8.42
N PRO A 122 -19.08 32.63 -8.53
CA PRO A 122 -19.72 33.24 -7.37
C PRO A 122 -20.72 32.27 -6.76
N PHE A 123 -20.71 32.14 -5.42
CA PHE A 123 -21.75 31.41 -4.71
C PHE A 123 -23.12 32.00 -5.07
N HIS A 124 -24.02 31.16 -5.56
CA HIS A 124 -25.41 31.54 -5.75
C HIS A 124 -26.02 31.94 -4.40
N THR A 125 -26.89 32.95 -4.40
CA THR A 125 -27.61 33.34 -3.18
C THR A 125 -28.52 32.18 -2.75
N VAL A 126 -28.21 31.56 -1.61
CA VAL A 126 -29.01 30.47 -1.04
C VAL A 126 -30.09 31.07 -0.17
N ASN A 127 -31.35 31.02 -0.61
CA ASN A 127 -32.47 31.60 0.14
C ASN A 127 -33.35 30.54 0.82
N ASN A 128 -33.29 29.29 0.36
CA ASN A 128 -34.05 28.16 0.90
C ASN A 128 -33.27 26.84 0.77
N THR A 129 -33.83 25.75 1.29
CA THR A 129 -33.22 24.42 1.25
C THR A 129 -33.06 23.89 -0.17
N ASP A 130 -34.00 24.16 -1.07
CA ASP A 130 -33.92 23.71 -2.46
C ASP A 130 -32.77 24.40 -3.22
N ASP A 131 -32.51 25.68 -2.91
CA ASP A 131 -31.37 26.42 -3.46
C ASP A 131 -30.04 25.85 -2.95
N LEU A 132 -30.01 25.38 -1.69
CA LEU A 132 -28.84 24.72 -1.11
C LEU A 132 -28.58 23.38 -1.81
N ASP A 133 -29.59 22.53 -1.94
CA ASP A 133 -29.47 21.22 -2.58
C ASP A 133 -29.00 21.36 -4.04
N LYS A 134 -29.60 22.29 -4.81
CA LYS A 134 -29.15 22.61 -6.17
C LYS A 134 -27.70 23.07 -6.24
N SER A 135 -27.26 23.85 -5.25
CA SER A 135 -25.88 24.34 -5.19
C SER A 135 -24.90 23.20 -4.89
N VAL A 136 -25.27 22.27 -4.01
CA VAL A 136 -24.48 21.07 -3.71
C VAL A 136 -24.42 20.13 -4.92
N ASP A 137 -25.54 19.94 -5.60
CA ASP A 137 -25.62 19.11 -6.81
C ASP A 137 -24.75 19.71 -7.94
N SER A 138 -24.85 21.02 -8.19
CA SER A 138 -24.01 21.71 -9.19
C SER A 138 -22.52 21.55 -8.89
N LEU A 139 -22.11 21.83 -7.66
CA LEU A 139 -20.70 21.68 -7.25
C LEU A 139 -20.24 20.22 -7.40
N THR A 140 -21.09 19.27 -7.04
CA THR A 140 -20.80 17.84 -7.19
C THR A 140 -20.63 17.47 -8.67
N GLU A 141 -21.52 17.93 -9.54
CA GLU A 141 -21.42 17.71 -10.98
C GLU A 141 -20.17 18.34 -11.57
N GLU A 142 -19.82 19.56 -11.19
CA GLU A 142 -18.62 20.26 -11.64
C GLU A 142 -17.34 19.50 -11.23
N ILE A 143 -17.25 19.04 -9.98
CA ILE A 143 -16.12 18.23 -9.50
C ILE A 143 -16.03 16.92 -10.29
N LEU A 144 -17.16 16.24 -10.49
CA LEU A 144 -17.22 14.98 -11.25
C LEU A 144 -16.86 15.17 -12.72
N ASN A 145 -17.30 16.27 -13.33
CA ASN A 145 -17.01 16.62 -14.71
C ASN A 145 -15.53 16.99 -14.88
N ALA A 146 -14.97 17.79 -13.97
CA ALA A 146 -13.54 18.07 -13.96
C ALA A 146 -12.72 16.78 -13.83
N TYR A 147 -13.16 15.82 -12.99
CA TYR A 147 -12.50 14.53 -12.90
C TYR A 147 -12.59 13.75 -14.22
N LYS A 148 -13.77 13.68 -14.85
CA LYS A 148 -13.99 13.01 -16.13
C LYS A 148 -13.17 13.63 -17.27
N ASN A 149 -13.18 14.97 -17.39
CA ASN A 149 -12.45 15.73 -18.41
C ASN A 149 -10.94 15.47 -18.35
N ASN A 150 -10.43 15.25 -17.14
CA ASN A 150 -9.01 15.00 -16.88
C ASN A 150 -8.66 13.52 -16.72
N SER A 151 -9.61 12.62 -16.96
CA SER A 151 -9.41 11.18 -16.84
C SER A 151 -9.60 10.49 -18.17
N LYS A 152 -8.84 9.42 -18.39
CA LYS A 152 -9.04 8.53 -19.54
C LYS A 152 -9.04 7.08 -19.11
N GLU A 153 -9.87 6.30 -19.76
CA GLU A 153 -9.86 4.86 -19.66
C GLU A 153 -8.64 4.30 -20.41
N LEU A 154 -7.95 3.36 -19.79
CA LEU A 154 -6.83 2.64 -20.35
C LEU A 154 -7.17 1.15 -20.40
N ASP A 155 -6.77 0.50 -21.49
CA ASP A 155 -6.73 -0.96 -21.55
C ASP A 155 -5.84 -1.45 -20.38
N PRO A 156 -6.34 -2.37 -19.51
CA PRO A 156 -5.57 -2.94 -18.43
C PRO A 156 -4.21 -3.54 -18.85
N LYS A 157 -4.06 -3.96 -20.11
CA LYS A 157 -2.79 -4.43 -20.69
C LYS A 157 -1.80 -3.29 -20.95
N ILE A 158 -2.28 -2.11 -21.34
CA ILE A 158 -1.48 -0.90 -21.62
C ILE A 158 -1.12 -0.18 -20.31
N ALA A 159 -2.02 -0.17 -19.34
CA ALA A 159 -1.81 0.38 -18.00
C ALA A 159 -0.72 -0.35 -17.18
N LYS A 160 -0.20 -1.47 -17.70
CA LYS A 160 0.94 -2.17 -17.10
C LYS A 160 2.12 -1.20 -16.96
N THR A 161 2.55 -1.08 -15.70
CA THR A 161 3.72 -0.36 -15.19
C THR A 161 4.80 -0.11 -16.22
N ASN A 162 5.28 1.15 -16.28
CA ASN A 162 6.43 1.55 -17.08
C ASN A 162 7.56 0.51 -17.00
N SER A 163 7.89 -0.11 -18.15
CA SER A 163 8.79 -1.26 -18.22
C SER A 163 10.21 -0.92 -17.73
N LYS A 164 10.66 0.32 -17.95
CA LYS A 164 11.94 0.84 -17.44
C LYS A 164 11.91 0.94 -15.91
N LEU A 165 10.83 1.47 -15.34
CA LEU A 165 10.67 1.56 -13.88
C LEU A 165 10.63 0.17 -13.23
N ARG A 166 9.95 -0.79 -13.85
CA ARG A 166 9.94 -2.19 -13.38
C ARG A 166 11.34 -2.78 -13.36
N LYS A 167 12.11 -2.61 -14.44
CA LYS A 167 13.52 -3.05 -14.52
C LYS A 167 14.36 -2.44 -13.40
N ILE A 168 14.24 -1.12 -13.16
CA ILE A 168 14.97 -0.44 -12.07
C ILE A 168 14.57 -1.00 -10.70
N HIS A 169 13.28 -1.26 -10.45
CA HIS A 169 12.82 -1.86 -9.21
C HIS A 169 13.38 -3.27 -9.00
N THR A 170 13.37 -4.11 -10.03
CA THR A 170 14.00 -5.44 -9.98
C THR A 170 15.50 -5.34 -9.66
N LEU A 171 16.22 -4.45 -10.32
CA LEU A 171 17.65 -4.20 -10.07
C LEU A 171 17.92 -3.63 -8.68
N ARG A 172 17.00 -2.83 -8.12
CA ARG A 172 17.09 -2.28 -6.76
C ARG A 172 16.84 -3.33 -5.67
N ASN A 173 15.88 -4.23 -5.87
CA ASN A 173 15.45 -5.18 -4.83
C ASN A 173 16.55 -6.20 -4.49
N LYS A 174 17.38 -6.60 -5.48
CA LYS A 174 18.54 -7.50 -5.25
C LYS A 174 19.55 -6.94 -4.24
N PRO A 175 20.19 -5.78 -4.46
CA PRO A 175 21.11 -5.19 -3.49
C PRO A 175 20.44 -4.79 -2.18
N LYS A 176 19.13 -4.49 -2.15
CA LYS A 176 18.40 -4.31 -0.89
C LYS A 176 18.43 -5.60 -0.06
N ARG A 177 18.05 -6.74 -0.66
CA ARG A 177 18.09 -8.06 0.00
C ARG A 177 19.50 -8.42 0.48
N ASP A 178 20.49 -8.20 -0.38
CA ASP A 178 21.88 -8.54 -0.06
C ASP A 178 22.42 -7.64 1.07
N TRP A 179 22.06 -6.35 1.08
CA TRP A 179 22.38 -5.43 2.19
C TRP A 179 21.65 -5.81 3.47
N GLN A 180 20.37 -6.17 3.42
CA GLN A 180 19.58 -6.60 4.59
C GLN A 180 20.19 -7.83 5.27
N THR A 181 20.79 -8.73 4.47
CA THR A 181 21.39 -9.97 4.95
C THR A 181 22.83 -9.77 5.44
N THR A 182 23.66 -9.05 4.68
CA THR A 182 25.11 -8.97 4.91
C THR A 182 25.56 -7.69 5.61
N ARG A 183 24.71 -6.66 5.61
CA ARG A 183 25.03 -5.27 5.99
C ARG A 183 26.24 -4.67 5.27
N ASN A 184 26.65 -5.26 4.13
CA ASN A 184 27.76 -4.74 3.33
C ASN A 184 27.41 -3.38 2.72
N ARG A 185 28.27 -2.38 2.97
CA ARG A 185 28.10 -1.00 2.50
C ARG A 185 28.06 -0.90 0.97
N ALA A 186 28.72 -1.79 0.23
CA ALA A 186 28.69 -1.80 -1.24
C ALA A 186 27.27 -2.03 -1.77
N PHE A 187 26.53 -2.99 -1.19
CA PHE A 187 25.14 -3.24 -1.56
C PHE A 187 24.23 -2.06 -1.18
N ASN A 188 24.46 -1.40 -0.04
CA ASN A 188 23.70 -0.19 0.32
C ASN A 188 23.92 0.94 -0.71
N LYS A 189 25.16 1.16 -1.15
CA LYS A 189 25.47 2.15 -2.20
C LYS A 189 24.72 1.82 -3.50
N LEU A 190 24.74 0.56 -3.92
CA LEU A 190 24.06 0.11 -5.14
C LEU A 190 22.53 0.20 -5.03
N TYR A 191 21.96 -0.15 -3.88
CA TYR A 191 20.55 0.05 -3.57
C TYR A 191 20.16 1.53 -3.71
N ASN A 192 20.90 2.44 -3.06
CA ASN A 192 20.62 3.87 -3.10
C ASN A 192 20.73 4.44 -4.51
N TYR A 193 21.70 3.99 -5.30
CA TYR A 193 21.85 4.36 -6.71
C TYR A 193 20.58 4.03 -7.52
N PHE A 194 20.12 2.78 -7.49
CA PHE A 194 18.90 2.39 -8.20
C PHE A 194 17.64 3.03 -7.62
N ASN A 195 17.58 3.26 -6.31
CA ASN A 195 16.46 3.94 -5.68
C ASN A 195 16.34 5.40 -6.14
N ASN A 196 17.47 6.10 -6.28
CA ASN A 196 17.50 7.47 -6.81
C ASN A 196 17.10 7.51 -8.30
N GLN A 197 17.58 6.55 -9.11
CA GLN A 197 17.11 6.44 -10.50
C GLN A 197 15.59 6.22 -10.57
N ALA A 198 15.04 5.34 -9.72
CA ALA A 198 13.60 5.10 -9.69
C ALA A 198 12.82 6.36 -9.27
N LYS A 199 13.32 7.13 -8.30
CA LYS A 199 12.71 8.40 -7.87
C LYS A 199 12.69 9.43 -9.00
N ASN A 200 13.81 9.59 -9.71
CA ASN A 200 13.91 10.54 -10.82
C ASN A 200 12.99 10.15 -11.98
N LEU A 201 13.03 8.88 -12.39
CA LEU A 201 12.13 8.41 -13.45
C LEU A 201 10.66 8.52 -13.04
N LYS A 202 10.31 8.25 -11.78
CA LYS A 202 8.95 8.49 -11.29
C LYS A 202 8.55 9.95 -11.45
N LYS A 203 9.40 10.90 -11.03
CA LYS A 203 9.13 12.34 -11.22
C LYS A 203 8.91 12.68 -12.70
N GLU A 204 9.79 12.22 -13.58
CA GLU A 204 9.64 12.41 -15.04
C GLU A 204 8.30 11.84 -15.55
N LEU A 205 7.89 10.67 -15.08
CA LEU A 205 6.61 10.04 -15.47
C LEU A 205 5.38 10.76 -14.88
N TYR A 206 5.50 11.32 -13.67
CA TYR A 206 4.46 12.17 -13.09
C TYR A 206 4.32 13.48 -13.86
N HIS A 207 5.41 13.99 -14.44
CA HIS A 207 5.42 15.23 -15.23
C HIS A 207 5.25 14.98 -16.74
N SER A 208 5.34 13.74 -17.21
CA SER A 208 5.07 13.40 -18.61
C SER A 208 3.57 13.58 -18.86
N GLU A 209 3.23 14.66 -19.56
CA GLU A 209 1.87 15.09 -19.85
C GLU A 209 1.14 14.02 -20.66
N TRP A 210 0.39 13.20 -19.94
CA TRP A 210 -0.80 12.50 -20.42
C TRP A 210 -1.80 12.49 -19.28
#